data_AF-A0AAN7EI94-F1
#
_entry.id   AF-A0AAN7EI94-F1
#
_cell.length_a   1.000
_cell.length_b   1.000
_cell.length_c   1.000
_cell.angle_alpha   90.00
_cell.angle_beta   90.00
_cell.angle_gamma   90.00
#
_symmetry.space_group_name_H-M   'P 1'
#
loop_
_entity.id
_entity.type
_entity.pdbx_description
1 polymer ?
#
loop_
_entity_poly.entity_id
_entity_poly.type
_entity_poly.pdbx_seq_one_letter_code
_entity_poly.pdbx_strand_id
1 'polypeptide(L)'
;MGGGLDDDDGVEYNKWPLWLRPLLQTSFFVQCKVHADSHKSECNMYCLDCMNGALCSLCLGSHRDHRAIQIRRSSYHDVIRVSEIQKYLDITGVQTYIINSARIVFLNERPQPRPGKGVTNTCQVCERSLLDSFSFCSLGCKIVGTSKNFRKRKMCMDTDGSDTEGSLNGISNGYVKSRIQSFSPSTPPPTVNYRTAKRRKGVPHRSPMGGLIIEY
;
A
#
# COMPACT_ATOMS: atom_id res chain seq x y z
N MET A 1 29.83 3.89 -40.39
CA MET A 1 29.39 5.08 -39.61
C MET A 1 28.51 4.55 -38.49
N GLY A 2 29.07 4.47 -37.29
CA GLY A 2 28.32 4.07 -36.09
C GLY A 2 27.47 5.25 -35.61
N GLY A 3 26.17 4.99 -35.42
CA GLY A 3 25.30 5.88 -34.66
C GLY A 3 25.13 5.24 -33.29
N GLY A 4 25.75 5.85 -32.27
CA GLY A 4 25.53 5.49 -30.89
C GLY A 4 24.06 5.73 -30.53
N LEU A 5 23.40 4.70 -30.02
CA LEU A 5 22.20 4.87 -29.23
C LEU A 5 22.70 5.36 -27.88
N ASP A 6 22.56 6.66 -27.65
CA ASP A 6 22.78 7.23 -26.32
C ASP A 6 21.73 6.62 -25.38
N ASP A 7 22.17 5.63 -24.60
CA ASP A 7 21.49 5.14 -23.40
C ASP A 7 21.35 6.31 -22.40
N ASP A 8 20.33 7.15 -22.57
CA ASP A 8 19.89 8.14 -21.57
C ASP A 8 19.07 7.45 -20.46
N ASP A 9 19.61 6.38 -19.86
CA ASP A 9 19.10 5.76 -18.63
C ASP A 9 19.68 6.45 -17.37
N GLY A 10 19.91 7.77 -17.45
CA GLY A 10 20.85 8.47 -16.58
C GLY A 10 20.31 9.38 -15.48
N VAL A 11 19.07 9.91 -15.54
CA VAL A 11 18.65 10.96 -14.57
C VAL A 11 17.15 10.94 -14.21
N GLU A 12 16.65 9.85 -13.63
CA GLU A 12 15.30 9.79 -13.01
C GLU A 12 15.29 10.07 -11.49
N TYR A 13 16.34 10.68 -10.94
CA TYR A 13 16.45 10.90 -9.48
C TYR A 13 15.90 12.24 -8.95
N ASN A 14 15.46 13.17 -9.81
CA ASN A 14 15.40 14.58 -9.39
C ASN A 14 14.02 15.16 -9.03
N LYS A 15 12.95 14.36 -8.89
CA LYS A 15 11.64 14.94 -8.47
C LYS A 15 11.38 14.90 -6.97
N TRP A 16 12.05 14.02 -6.24
CA TRP A 16 11.77 13.76 -4.82
C TRP A 16 13.02 13.93 -3.97
N PRO A 17 12.91 14.48 -2.75
CA PRO A 17 14.07 14.58 -1.86
C PRO A 17 14.67 13.20 -1.54
N LEU A 18 15.99 13.12 -1.48
CA LEU A 18 16.72 11.86 -1.25
C LEU A 18 16.31 11.16 0.06
N TRP A 19 15.94 11.94 1.08
CA TRP A 19 15.51 11.43 2.38
C TRP A 19 14.12 10.77 2.37
N LEU A 20 13.31 11.01 1.33
CA LEU A 20 11.91 10.57 1.35
C LEU A 20 11.78 9.06 1.14
N ARG A 21 12.58 8.45 0.25
CA ARG A 21 12.55 7.00 0.05
C ARG A 21 13.02 6.24 1.29
N PRO A 22 14.18 6.57 1.91
CA PRO A 22 14.61 5.92 3.14
C PRO A 22 13.63 6.15 4.30
N LEU A 23 13.02 7.33 4.40
CA LEU A 23 11.98 7.61 5.40
C LEU A 23 10.82 6.60 5.32
N LEU A 24 10.32 6.31 4.12
CA LEU A 24 9.20 5.38 3.92
C LEU A 24 9.57 3.90 4.15
N GLN A 25 10.85 3.56 4.07
CA GLN A 25 11.36 2.20 4.28
C GLN A 25 11.84 1.95 5.71
N THR A 26 12.07 3.02 6.48
CA THR A 26 12.58 2.94 7.85
C THR A 26 11.52 2.36 8.77
N SER A 27 11.93 1.46 9.66
CA SER A 27 11.09 0.98 10.76
C SER A 27 11.20 1.92 11.96
N PHE A 28 10.05 2.44 12.41
CA PHE A 28 9.96 3.30 13.59
C PHE A 28 9.46 2.53 14.81
N PHE A 29 9.60 3.16 15.99
CA PHE A 29 9.18 2.61 17.29
C PHE A 29 9.92 1.33 17.68
N VAL A 30 11.14 1.17 17.16
CA VAL A 30 12.07 0.13 17.61
C VAL A 30 12.85 0.63 18.82
N GLN A 31 13.34 -0.29 19.66
CA GLN A 31 14.20 0.07 20.78
C GLN A 31 15.58 0.50 20.27
N CYS A 32 16.08 1.64 20.74
CA CYS A 32 17.41 2.12 20.42
C CYS A 32 18.48 1.15 20.92
N LYS A 33 19.40 0.75 20.04
CA LYS A 33 20.50 -0.16 20.39
C LYS A 33 21.55 0.47 21.31
N VAL A 34 21.72 1.80 21.24
CA VAL A 34 22.71 2.54 22.03
C VAL A 34 22.16 2.97 23.38
N HIS A 35 20.87 3.28 23.44
CA HIS A 35 20.20 3.80 24.63
C HIS A 35 19.08 2.86 25.11
N ALA A 36 19.30 1.54 25.03
CA ALA A 36 18.26 0.56 25.32
C ALA A 36 17.67 0.69 26.73
N ASP A 37 18.51 1.04 27.70
CA ASP A 37 18.15 1.14 29.13
C ASP A 37 17.45 2.45 29.51
N SER A 38 17.33 3.40 28.57
CA SER A 38 16.64 4.66 28.83
C SER A 38 15.14 4.54 28.66
N HIS A 39 14.37 5.23 29.50
CA HIS A 39 12.93 5.39 29.31
C HIS A 39 12.56 6.12 28.00
N LYS A 40 13.52 6.76 27.31
CA LYS A 40 13.33 7.39 26.01
C LYS A 40 14.06 6.66 24.87
N SER A 41 14.19 5.34 25.00
CA SER A 41 14.85 4.47 24.03
C SER A 41 14.07 4.26 22.74
N GLU A 42 12.79 4.63 22.68
CA GLU A 42 11.97 4.44 21.48
C GLU A 42 12.44 5.34 20.32
N CYS A 43 12.73 4.72 19.17
CA CYS A 43 13.15 5.41 17.96
C CYS A 43 11.95 5.93 17.15
N ASN A 44 11.51 7.16 17.41
CA ASN A 44 10.40 7.82 16.72
C ASN A 44 10.80 9.11 15.99
N MET A 45 12.08 9.42 15.93
CA MET A 45 12.61 10.60 15.22
C MET A 45 13.30 10.16 13.93
N TYR A 46 13.31 11.02 12.92
CA TYR A 46 14.03 10.79 11.67
C TYR A 46 14.79 12.06 11.26
N CYS A 47 16.08 11.93 10.97
CA CYS A 47 16.92 13.03 10.50
C CYS A 47 16.95 13.06 8.97
N LEU A 48 16.52 14.18 8.38
CA LEU A 48 16.43 14.36 6.94
C LEU A 48 17.80 14.57 6.28
N ASP A 49 18.79 15.02 7.04
CA ASP A 49 20.14 15.31 6.52
C ASP A 49 21.05 14.07 6.59
N CYS A 50 20.98 13.31 7.69
CA CYS A 50 21.78 12.09 7.83
C CYS A 50 21.18 10.88 7.14
N MET A 51 19.85 10.78 7.09
CA MET A 51 19.15 9.61 6.55
C MET A 51 19.54 8.26 7.20
N ASN A 52 20.10 8.28 8.41
CA ASN A 52 20.63 7.12 9.15
C ASN A 52 19.55 6.27 9.86
N GLY A 53 18.33 6.25 9.33
CA GLY A 53 17.20 5.54 9.92
C GLY A 53 16.59 6.22 11.14
N ALA A 54 15.91 5.44 11.97
CA ALA A 54 15.14 5.94 13.12
C ALA A 54 16.03 6.24 14.33
N LEU A 55 15.80 7.39 14.94
CA LEU A 55 16.55 7.92 16.08
C LEU A 55 15.63 8.02 17.30
N CYS A 56 16.18 7.78 18.49
CA CYS A 56 15.50 8.10 19.74
C CYS A 56 15.78 9.56 20.16
N SER A 57 15.07 10.05 21.17
CA SER A 57 15.23 11.43 21.64
C SER A 57 16.64 11.77 22.14
N LEU A 58 17.39 10.78 22.66
CA LEU A 58 18.77 10.97 23.10
C LEU A 58 19.73 11.06 21.92
N CYS A 59 19.58 10.17 20.92
CA CYS A 59 20.36 10.23 19.68
C CYS A 59 20.15 11.55 18.94
N LEU A 60 18.96 12.14 19.01
CA LEU A 60 18.67 13.44 18.42
C LEU A 60 19.54 14.57 19.01
N GLY A 61 20.03 14.43 20.25
CA GLY A 61 20.91 15.42 20.89
C GLY A 61 22.24 15.63 20.18
N SER A 62 22.69 14.65 19.38
CA SER A 62 23.88 14.75 18.52
C SER A 62 23.58 15.35 17.13
N HIS A 63 22.32 15.67 16.86
CA HIS A 63 21.83 16.22 15.58
C HIS A 63 21.22 17.62 15.77
N ARG A 64 21.90 18.49 16.52
CA ARG A 64 21.36 19.82 16.92
C ARG A 64 21.11 20.75 15.74
N ASP A 65 21.95 20.67 14.71
CA ASP A 65 21.89 21.54 13.53
C ASP A 65 21.21 20.87 12.33
N HIS A 66 20.64 19.68 12.52
CA HIS A 66 20.01 18.93 11.44
C HIS A 66 18.49 19.05 11.50
N ARG A 67 17.88 18.96 10.33
CA ARG A 67 16.44 18.89 10.17
C ARG A 67 15.96 17.50 10.57
N ALA A 68 15.08 17.45 11.56
CA ALA A 68 14.45 16.22 11.99
C ALA A 68 12.93 16.36 11.99
N ILE A 69 12.25 15.22 11.80
CA ILE A 69 10.80 15.10 11.89
C ILE A 69 10.43 14.02 12.90
N GLN A 70 9.28 14.18 13.54
CA GLN A 70 8.77 13.20 14.50
C GLN A 70 7.71 12.32 13.85
N ILE A 71 7.96 11.01 13.87
CA ILE A 71 7.01 10.00 13.44
C ILE A 71 6.08 9.65 14.59
N ARG A 72 4.79 9.53 14.28
CA ARG A 72 3.74 9.17 15.22
C ARG A 72 3.00 7.95 14.71
N ARG A 73 2.26 7.29 15.60
CA ARG A 73 1.47 6.10 15.28
C ARG A 73 -0.01 6.41 15.36
N SER A 74 -0.75 6.12 14.29
CA SER A 74 -2.22 6.18 14.26
C SER A 74 -2.75 4.88 13.68
N SER A 75 -3.62 4.19 14.42
CA SER A 75 -4.20 2.91 14.00
C SER A 75 -3.13 1.92 13.50
N TYR A 76 -2.02 1.79 14.24
CA TYR A 76 -0.86 0.94 13.92
C TYR A 76 -0.06 1.32 12.66
N HIS A 77 -0.31 2.50 12.09
CA HIS A 77 0.44 2.98 10.94
C HIS A 77 1.21 4.26 11.26
N ASP A 78 2.35 4.41 10.58
CA ASP A 78 3.21 5.57 10.73
C ASP A 78 2.58 6.79 10.04
N VAL A 79 2.54 7.90 10.78
CA VAL A 79 1.97 9.17 10.35
C VAL A 79 2.89 10.33 10.73
N ILE A 80 2.79 11.42 9.96
CA ILE A 80 3.48 12.69 10.24
C ILE A 80 2.44 13.81 10.28
N ARG A 81 2.67 14.80 11.14
CA ARG A 81 1.88 16.03 11.16
C ARG A 81 2.13 16.84 9.90
N VAL A 82 1.06 17.36 9.31
CA VAL A 82 1.16 18.22 8.12
C VAL A 82 2.08 19.43 8.36
N SER A 83 1.98 20.04 9.54
CA SER A 83 2.83 21.19 9.92
C SER A 83 4.34 20.88 9.99
N GLU A 84 4.73 19.61 10.14
CA GLU A 84 6.14 19.22 10.14
C GLU A 84 6.63 18.94 8.71
N ILE A 85 5.92 18.08 7.96
CA ILE A 85 6.37 17.64 6.64
C ILE A 85 6.21 18.69 5.54
N GLN A 86 5.20 19.56 5.64
CA GLN A 86 4.92 20.58 4.62
C GLN A 86 6.05 21.61 4.49
N LYS A 87 6.93 21.73 5.49
CA LYS A 87 8.13 22.58 5.44
C LYS A 87 9.16 22.10 4.43
N TYR A 88 9.14 20.81 4.09
CA TYR A 88 10.18 20.15 3.30
C TYR A 88 9.65 19.49 2.03
N LEU A 89 8.33 19.29 1.94
CA LEU A 89 7.70 18.56 0.85
C LEU A 89 6.32 19.11 0.52
N ASP A 90 6.04 19.24 -0.77
CA ASP A 90 4.68 19.50 -1.22
C ASP A 90 3.79 18.25 -1.08
N ILE A 91 2.76 18.38 -0.24
CA ILE A 91 1.78 17.32 0.07
C ILE A 91 0.45 17.48 -0.69
N THR A 92 0.36 18.38 -1.67
CA THR A 92 -0.82 18.53 -2.53
C THR A 92 -1.27 17.18 -3.12
N GLY A 93 -2.59 16.98 -3.23
CA GLY A 93 -3.18 15.76 -3.76
C GLY A 93 -3.09 14.51 -2.86
N VAL A 94 -2.41 14.60 -1.70
CA VAL A 94 -2.42 13.55 -0.67
C VAL A 94 -3.53 13.81 0.32
N GLN A 95 -4.34 12.80 0.59
CA GLN A 95 -5.40 12.90 1.59
C GLN A 95 -4.82 13.13 2.99
N THR A 96 -5.30 14.19 3.64
CA THR A 96 -4.97 14.51 5.03
C THR A 96 -6.15 14.22 5.94
N TYR A 97 -5.88 13.77 7.16
CA TYR A 97 -6.90 13.48 8.17
C TYR A 97 -6.75 14.43 9.35
N ILE A 98 -7.86 14.82 9.98
CA ILE A 98 -7.86 15.59 11.22
C ILE A 98 -8.04 14.60 12.37
N ILE A 99 -7.03 14.47 13.23
CA ILE A 99 -7.05 13.60 14.41
C ILE A 99 -6.57 14.42 15.60
N ASN A 100 -7.36 14.44 16.70
CA ASN A 100 -7.07 15.23 17.89
C ASN A 100 -6.77 16.71 17.53
N SER A 101 -7.61 17.29 16.68
CA SER A 101 -7.48 18.66 16.17
C SER A 101 -6.19 18.96 15.39
N ALA A 102 -5.41 17.94 15.01
CA ALA A 102 -4.20 18.08 14.21
C ALA A 102 -4.37 17.43 12.83
N ARG A 103 -3.87 18.09 11.78
CA ARG A 103 -3.81 17.52 10.44
C ARG A 103 -2.62 16.56 10.32
N ILE A 104 -2.88 15.34 9.86
CA ILE A 104 -1.87 14.29 9.68
C ILE A 104 -1.94 13.69 8.27
N VAL A 105 -0.83 13.07 7.87
CA VAL A 105 -0.70 12.30 6.63
C VAL A 105 -0.05 10.95 6.92
N PHE A 106 -0.49 9.91 6.22
CA PHE A 106 0.09 8.56 6.31
C PHE A 106 1.35 8.47 5.44
N LEU A 107 2.39 7.80 5.95
CA LEU A 107 3.61 7.53 5.18
C LEU A 107 3.31 6.55 4.04
N ASN A 108 2.84 5.36 4.39
CA ASN A 108 2.64 4.26 3.44
C ASN A 108 1.16 3.93 3.22
N GLU A 109 0.89 3.21 2.13
CA GLU A 109 -0.43 2.64 1.90
C GLU A 109 -0.86 1.75 3.07
N ARG A 110 -2.17 1.63 3.28
CA ARG A 110 -2.70 0.69 4.27
C ARG A 110 -3.53 -0.35 3.51
N PRO A 111 -3.55 -1.62 3.94
CA PRO A 111 -4.42 -2.63 3.34
C PRO A 111 -5.88 -2.21 3.48
N GLN A 112 -6.70 -2.36 2.43
CA GLN A 112 -8.15 -2.19 2.53
C GLN A 112 -8.80 -3.59 2.57
N PRO A 113 -9.58 -3.95 3.61
CA PRO A 113 -10.17 -5.29 3.73
C PRO A 113 -11.28 -5.58 2.71
N ARG A 114 -11.83 -4.57 2.04
CA ARG A 114 -12.97 -4.70 1.12
C ARG A 114 -12.85 -3.67 -0.01
N PRO A 115 -12.93 -4.08 -1.28
CA PRO A 115 -13.16 -3.14 -2.39
C PRO A 115 -14.51 -2.44 -2.18
N GLY A 116 -14.49 -1.11 -2.05
CA GLY A 116 -15.72 -0.33 -1.93
C GLY A 116 -16.48 -0.34 -3.25
N LYS A 117 -17.64 -1.01 -3.30
CA LYS A 117 -18.56 -0.92 -4.44
C LYS A 117 -19.11 0.50 -4.52
N GLY A 118 -18.91 1.20 -5.65
CA GLY A 118 -19.58 2.46 -5.96
C GLY A 118 -18.84 3.76 -5.61
N VAL A 119 -17.52 3.73 -5.37
CA VAL A 119 -16.74 4.94 -5.12
C VAL A 119 -16.11 5.44 -6.43
N THR A 120 -16.37 6.69 -6.81
CA THR A 120 -15.82 7.33 -8.01
C THR A 120 -14.39 7.85 -7.80
N ASN A 121 -14.04 8.25 -6.58
CA ASN A 121 -12.70 8.77 -6.25
C ASN A 121 -11.87 7.75 -5.48
N THR A 122 -10.92 7.14 -6.18
CA THR A 122 -10.00 6.13 -5.63
C THR A 122 -8.54 6.57 -5.78
N CYS A 123 -7.68 6.05 -4.90
CA CYS A 123 -6.24 6.26 -4.96
C CYS A 123 -5.70 5.70 -6.26
N GLN A 124 -4.89 6.50 -6.96
CA GLN A 124 -4.34 6.09 -8.25
C GLN A 124 -3.43 4.87 -8.18
N VAL A 125 -2.88 4.52 -7.01
CA VAL A 125 -1.91 3.42 -6.85
C VAL A 125 -2.52 2.18 -6.21
N CYS A 126 -3.30 2.34 -5.13
CA CYS A 126 -3.80 1.23 -4.33
C CYS A 126 -5.33 1.12 -4.36
N GLU A 127 -6.00 1.91 -5.21
CA GLU A 127 -7.45 1.88 -5.46
C GLU A 127 -8.34 2.13 -4.23
N ARG A 128 -7.73 2.50 -3.11
CA ARG A 128 -8.42 2.89 -1.89
C ARG A 128 -9.34 4.08 -2.14
N SER A 129 -10.59 3.97 -1.73
CA SER A 129 -11.56 5.08 -1.67
C SER A 129 -10.98 6.29 -0.93
N LEU A 130 -11.01 7.46 -1.59
CA LEU A 130 -10.55 8.74 -1.06
C LEU A 130 -11.71 9.68 -0.79
N LEU A 131 -11.44 10.75 -0.04
CA LEU A 131 -12.31 11.93 -0.07
C LEU A 131 -12.19 12.63 -1.42
N ASP A 132 -13.24 13.36 -1.81
CA ASP A 132 -13.24 14.14 -3.03
C ASP A 132 -12.07 15.14 -3.04
N SER A 133 -11.51 15.39 -4.22
CA SER A 133 -10.35 16.28 -4.46
C SER A 133 -8.96 15.73 -4.12
N PHE A 134 -8.83 14.45 -3.72
CA PHE A 134 -7.53 13.81 -3.51
C PHE A 134 -7.23 12.74 -4.55
N SER A 135 -5.95 12.54 -4.86
CA SER A 135 -5.48 11.54 -5.83
C SER A 135 -4.70 10.40 -5.17
N PHE A 136 -4.17 10.62 -3.95
CA PHE A 136 -3.33 9.66 -3.24
C PHE A 136 -3.75 9.52 -1.77
N CYS A 137 -3.71 8.30 -1.23
CA CYS A 137 -4.05 8.06 0.18
C CYS A 137 -2.88 8.28 1.16
N SER A 138 -1.63 8.28 0.66
CA SER A 138 -0.40 8.34 1.45
C SER A 138 0.75 8.94 0.65
N LEU A 139 1.84 9.32 1.33
CA LEU A 139 3.06 9.82 0.68
C LEU A 139 3.68 8.77 -0.25
N GLY A 140 3.73 7.51 0.17
CA GLY A 140 4.21 6.39 -0.64
C GLY A 140 3.42 6.23 -1.94
N CYS A 141 2.08 6.29 -1.88
CA CYS A 141 1.25 6.27 -3.09
C CYS A 141 1.53 7.47 -4.01
N LYS A 142 1.77 8.67 -3.45
CA LYS A 142 2.10 9.84 -4.29
C LYS A 142 3.43 9.64 -5.03
N ILE A 143 4.46 9.11 -4.37
CA ILE A 143 5.76 8.86 -5.02
C ILE A 143 5.62 7.82 -6.12
N VAL A 144 4.96 6.71 -5.84
CA VAL A 144 4.76 5.64 -6.82
C VAL A 144 3.92 6.12 -8.00
N GLY A 145 2.78 6.77 -7.73
CA GLY A 145 1.85 7.21 -8.77
C GLY A 145 2.34 8.39 -9.62
N THR A 146 3.31 9.16 -9.13
CA THR A 146 3.95 10.23 -9.90
C THR A 146 5.19 9.78 -10.69
N SER A 147 5.64 8.53 -10.53
CA SER A 147 6.76 7.98 -11.30
C SER A 147 6.39 7.82 -12.78
N LYS A 148 7.35 8.07 -13.70
CA LYS A 148 7.11 7.92 -15.15
C LYS A 148 6.74 6.48 -15.53
N ASN A 149 7.36 5.51 -14.85
CA ASN A 149 7.06 4.09 -15.02
C ASN A 149 5.60 3.74 -14.71
N PHE A 150 5.01 4.34 -13.67
CA PHE A 150 3.60 4.15 -13.35
C PHE A 150 2.69 4.76 -14.42
N ARG A 151 3.02 5.96 -14.92
CA ARG A 151 2.24 6.62 -15.99
C ARG A 151 2.28 5.83 -17.30
N LYS A 152 3.45 5.30 -17.68
CA LYS A 152 3.61 4.45 -18.88
C LYS A 152 2.81 3.15 -18.74
N ARG A 153 2.84 2.52 -17.56
CA ARG A 153 2.05 1.31 -17.26
C ARG A 153 0.54 1.59 -17.27
N LYS A 154 0.10 2.74 -16.77
CA LYS A 154 -1.32 3.11 -16.80
C LYS A 154 -1.81 3.31 -18.24
N MET A 155 -1.04 4.03 -19.06
CA MET A 155 -1.38 4.26 -20.48
C MET A 155 -1.47 2.96 -21.31
N CYS A 156 -0.62 1.96 -21.07
CA CYS A 156 -0.75 0.69 -21.80
C CYS A 156 -1.92 -0.17 -21.33
N MET A 157 -2.36 -0.04 -20.06
CA MET A 157 -3.52 -0.77 -19.54
C MET A 157 -4.85 -0.19 -20.04
N ASP A 158 -4.92 1.12 -20.25
CA ASP A 158 -6.12 1.81 -20.75
C ASP A 158 -6.30 1.65 -22.28
N THR A 159 -5.26 1.24 -23.03
CA THR A 159 -5.28 1.13 -24.50
C THR A 159 -5.61 -0.29 -25.00
N ASP A 160 -5.54 -1.31 -24.15
CA ASP A 160 -5.82 -2.73 -24.48
C ASP A 160 -7.34 -3.05 -24.53
N GLY A 161 -8.18 -2.01 -24.61
CA GLY A 161 -9.63 -2.10 -24.79
C GLY A 161 -10.09 -1.90 -26.23
N SER A 162 -9.17 -1.91 -27.21
CA SER A 162 -9.50 -1.84 -28.63
C SER A 162 -8.82 -3.01 -29.34
N ASP A 163 -9.63 -3.99 -29.73
CA ASP A 163 -9.22 -5.17 -30.48
C ASP A 163 -8.41 -4.78 -31.74
N THR A 164 -7.12 -5.10 -31.76
CA THR A 164 -6.39 -5.29 -33.02
C THR A 164 -5.16 -6.18 -32.78
N GLU A 165 -5.28 -7.40 -33.25
CA GLU A 165 -4.25 -8.45 -33.30
C GLU A 165 -2.95 -7.93 -33.95
N GLY A 166 -1.79 -8.11 -33.30
CA GLY A 166 -0.51 -7.68 -33.88
C GLY A 166 0.75 -7.96 -33.04
N SER A 167 1.17 -9.23 -33.01
CA SER A 167 2.55 -9.75 -32.86
C SER A 167 3.57 -9.12 -31.90
N LEU A 168 3.90 -9.94 -30.88
CA LEU A 168 5.23 -10.33 -30.38
C LEU A 168 6.45 -9.46 -30.72
N ASN A 169 7.14 -8.99 -29.67
CA ASN A 169 8.57 -9.27 -29.43
C ASN A 169 8.93 -8.95 -27.97
N GLY A 170 9.35 -9.97 -27.22
CA GLY A 170 9.62 -9.88 -25.78
C GLY A 170 11.07 -9.59 -25.43
N ILE A 171 11.32 -9.25 -24.15
CA ILE A 171 12.47 -9.70 -23.36
C ILE A 171 11.94 -10.00 -21.95
N SER A 172 12.21 -11.22 -21.52
CA SER A 172 11.92 -11.82 -20.22
C SER A 172 12.79 -11.26 -19.10
N ASN A 173 12.21 -11.03 -17.91
CA ASN A 173 12.89 -11.41 -16.67
C ASN A 173 11.89 -11.73 -15.55
N GLY A 174 12.13 -12.84 -14.87
CA GLY A 174 11.11 -13.67 -14.25
C GLY A 174 10.61 -13.20 -12.88
N TYR A 175 9.30 -13.39 -12.69
CA TYR A 175 8.77 -13.78 -11.39
C TYR A 175 7.57 -14.70 -11.61
N VAL A 176 7.76 -15.97 -11.22
CA VAL A 176 6.82 -17.06 -11.44
C VAL A 176 5.58 -16.81 -10.58
N LYS A 177 4.42 -16.61 -11.20
CA LYS A 177 3.13 -16.78 -10.52
C LYS A 177 2.21 -17.62 -11.41
N SER A 178 2.13 -18.88 -11.04
CA SER A 178 1.27 -19.92 -11.60
C SER A 178 -0.19 -19.44 -11.74
N ARG A 179 -0.63 -19.21 -12.97
CA ARG A 179 -2.06 -19.23 -13.32
C ARG A 179 -2.40 -20.61 -13.84
N ILE A 180 -3.17 -21.34 -13.05
CA ILE A 180 -3.83 -22.59 -13.44
C ILE A 180 -4.80 -22.25 -14.56
N GLN A 181 -4.52 -22.75 -15.76
CA GLN A 181 -5.41 -22.70 -16.91
C GLN A 181 -6.59 -23.63 -16.66
N SER A 182 -7.79 -23.08 -16.81
CA SER A 182 -9.04 -23.81 -17.00
C SER A 182 -8.93 -24.66 -18.26
N PHE A 183 -8.86 -25.98 -18.08
CA PHE A 183 -9.12 -26.94 -19.13
C PHE A 183 -10.39 -27.70 -18.74
N SER A 184 -11.47 -27.46 -19.48
CA SER A 184 -12.57 -28.41 -19.56
C SER A 184 -12.28 -29.37 -20.71
N PRO A 185 -12.12 -30.68 -20.46
CA PRO A 185 -12.23 -31.69 -21.50
C PRO A 185 -13.60 -32.38 -21.43
N SER A 186 -14.09 -32.72 -22.61
CA SER A 186 -15.36 -33.37 -22.91
C SER A 186 -15.60 -34.67 -22.15
N THR A 187 -16.86 -34.88 -21.78
CA THR A 187 -17.44 -36.07 -21.16
C THR A 187 -17.36 -37.31 -22.05
N PRO A 188 -16.86 -38.46 -21.55
CA PRO A 188 -17.15 -39.79 -22.07
C PRO A 188 -18.23 -40.54 -21.22
N PRO A 189 -18.84 -41.62 -21.75
CA PRO A 189 -20.10 -42.22 -21.26
C PRO A 189 -19.94 -43.10 -20.01
N PRO A 190 -21.05 -43.50 -19.34
CA PRO A 190 -21.00 -44.06 -17.99
C PRO A 190 -20.66 -45.56 -18.01
N THR A 191 -19.61 -45.94 -17.27
CA THR A 191 -19.36 -47.33 -16.91
C THR A 191 -19.65 -47.55 -15.42
N VAL A 192 -20.59 -48.46 -15.23
CA VAL A 192 -21.16 -48.97 -13.98
C VAL A 192 -20.05 -49.62 -13.14
N ASN A 193 -19.89 -49.22 -11.86
CA ASN A 193 -20.08 -50.11 -10.70
C ASN A 193 -19.50 -49.59 -9.37
N TYR A 194 -20.43 -49.45 -8.42
CA TYR A 194 -20.36 -49.67 -6.97
C TYR A 194 -19.13 -49.15 -6.20
N ARG A 195 -19.35 -48.10 -5.40
CA ARG A 195 -19.17 -48.17 -3.94
C ARG A 195 -19.84 -47.00 -3.20
N THR A 196 -20.58 -47.40 -2.19
CA THR A 196 -21.53 -46.69 -1.34
C THR A 196 -20.92 -45.50 -0.59
N ALA A 197 -21.42 -44.28 -0.81
CA ALA A 197 -21.17 -43.13 0.06
C ALA A 197 -22.48 -42.74 0.77
N LYS A 198 -22.51 -42.95 2.09
CA LYS A 198 -23.60 -42.62 3.02
C LYS A 198 -24.02 -41.14 2.89
N ARG A 199 -25.23 -40.91 2.37
CA ARG A 199 -26.02 -39.70 2.66
C ARG A 199 -26.67 -39.87 4.04
N ARG A 200 -26.51 -38.88 4.94
CA ARG A 200 -27.59 -38.21 5.71
C ARG A 200 -27.09 -37.41 6.92
N LYS A 201 -27.34 -36.10 6.89
CA LYS A 201 -28.05 -35.24 7.87
C LYS A 201 -27.88 -33.81 7.33
N GLY A 202 -28.86 -32.95 7.12
CA GLY A 202 -30.30 -32.84 7.36
C GLY A 202 -30.62 -31.35 7.15
N VAL A 203 -31.83 -30.99 6.72
CA VAL A 203 -32.23 -29.59 6.45
C VAL A 203 -32.32 -28.81 7.79
N PRO A 204 -31.71 -27.62 7.94
CA PRO A 204 -31.80 -26.87 9.19
C PRO A 204 -33.20 -26.25 9.36
N HIS A 205 -33.87 -26.58 10.46
CA HIS A 205 -35.14 -25.99 10.87
C HIS A 205 -34.91 -24.79 11.80
N ARG A 206 -35.71 -23.72 11.66
CA ARG A 206 -35.65 -22.53 12.53
C ARG A 206 -36.19 -22.82 13.94
N SER A 207 -35.66 -22.13 14.95
CA SER A 207 -36.09 -22.26 16.35
C SER A 207 -37.52 -21.70 16.57
N PRO A 208 -38.33 -22.31 17.46
CA PRO A 208 -39.65 -21.81 17.80
C PRO A 208 -39.56 -20.47 18.56
N MET A 209 -40.48 -19.54 18.27
CA MET A 209 -40.65 -18.31 19.04
C MET A 209 -41.33 -18.65 20.38
N GLY A 210 -40.70 -18.29 21.49
CA GLY A 210 -41.26 -18.45 22.83
C GLY A 210 -42.42 -17.48 23.06
N GLY A 211 -43.64 -18.00 23.09
CA GLY A 211 -44.81 -17.32 23.65
C GLY A 211 -45.06 -17.85 25.06
N LEU A 212 -44.84 -16.99 26.06
CA LEU A 212 -45.33 -17.22 27.43
C LEU A 212 -46.85 -17.05 27.42
N ILE A 213 -47.57 -18.08 27.89
CA ILE A 213 -48.96 -17.94 28.33
C ILE A 213 -48.95 -18.25 29.83
N ILE A 214 -49.32 -17.24 30.61
CA ILE A 214 -49.63 -17.30 32.04
C ILE A 214 -51.07 -17.77 32.16
N GLU A 215 -51.33 -18.77 33.01
CA GLU A 215 -52.66 -18.96 33.59
C GLU A 215 -52.57 -19.02 35.12
N TYR A 216 -53.63 -18.52 35.74
CA TYR A 216 -53.82 -18.19 37.15
C TYR A 216 -53.98 -19.41 38.05
#